data_AF-A0A6P0XEV9-F1
#
_entry.id   AF-A0A6P0XEV9-F1
#
_cell.length_a   1.000
_cell.length_b   1.000
_cell.length_c   1.000
_cell.angle_alpha   90.00
_cell.angle_beta   90.00
_cell.angle_gamma   90.00
#
_symmetry.space_group_name_H-M   'P 1'
#
loop_
_entity.id
_entity.type
_entity.pdbx_description
1 polymer ?
#
loop_
_entity_poly.entity_id
_entity_poly.type
_entity_poly.pdbx_seq_one_letter_code
_entity_poly.pdbx_strand_id
1 'polypeptide(L)' 'VDMFNTVDQYDQVVLFSGDGDFERAIELLRSKNTHITVVSTEGMIARELRNATDQYVDLNDIRDQIEKAEY' A
#
# COMPACT_ATOMS: atom_id res chain seq x y z
N VAL A 1 -4.31 15.10 -0.33
CA VAL A 1 -4.45 13.64 -0.51
C VAL A 1 -5.66 13.41 -1.40
N ASP A 2 -5.44 13.08 -2.67
CA ASP A 2 -6.52 12.99 -3.66
C ASP A 2 -7.22 11.62 -3.71
N MET A 3 -6.65 10.62 -3.01
CA MET A 3 -7.16 9.25 -3.00
C MET A 3 -8.67 9.19 -2.71
N PHE A 4 -9.18 9.98 -1.78
CA PHE A 4 -10.60 9.93 -1.43
C PHE A 4 -11.54 10.59 -2.44
N ASN A 5 -11.08 11.65 -3.13
CA ASN A 5 -11.93 12.39 -4.05
C ASN A 5 -12.20 11.61 -5.35
N THR A 6 -11.32 10.66 -5.66
CA THR A 6 -11.39 9.84 -6.86
C THR A 6 -11.64 8.36 -6.57
N VAL A 7 -12.00 8.00 -5.33
CA VAL A 7 -12.21 6.59 -4.93
C VAL A 7 -13.24 5.87 -5.78
N ASP A 8 -14.28 6.58 -6.23
CA ASP A 8 -15.31 5.99 -7.11
C ASP A 8 -14.83 5.83 -8.57
N GLN A 9 -13.58 6.20 -8.89
CA GLN A 9 -12.99 6.13 -10.22
C GLN A 9 -11.99 4.97 -10.38
N TYR A 10 -11.70 4.23 -9.30
CA TYR A 10 -10.76 3.12 -9.34
C TYR A 10 -11.20 1.99 -8.41
N ASP A 11 -10.93 0.75 -8.81
CA ASP A 11 -11.25 -0.45 -8.02
C ASP A 11 -10.05 -0.94 -7.21
N GLN A 12 -8.84 -0.42 -7.47
CA GLN A 12 -7.60 -0.84 -6.82
C GLN A 12 -6.68 0.33 -6.48
N VAL A 13 -6.03 0.27 -5.32
CA VAL A 13 -4.97 1.18 -4.87
C VAL A 13 -3.70 0.40 -4.56
N VAL A 14 -2.57 0.94 -5.01
CA VAL A 14 -1.24 0.48 -4.62
C VAL A 14 -0.55 1.58 -3.81
N LEU A 15 -0.37 1.34 -2.50
CA LEU A 15 0.26 2.27 -1.58
C LEU A 15 1.72 1.87 -1.33
N PHE A 16 2.66 2.71 -1.75
CA PHE A 16 4.07 2.57 -1.42
C PHE A 16 4.37 3.32 -0.11
N SER A 17 4.17 2.64 1.03
CA SER A 17 4.42 3.20 2.36
C SER A 17 4.39 2.11 3.42
N GLY A 18 5.21 2.25 4.46
CA GLY A 18 5.12 1.49 5.70
C GLY A 18 4.47 2.26 6.86
N ASP A 19 4.07 3.50 6.65
CA ASP A 19 3.67 4.42 7.71
C ASP A 19 2.25 4.12 8.23
N GLY A 20 2.13 4.00 9.56
CA GLY A 20 0.85 3.75 10.24
C GLY A 20 -0.15 4.90 10.10
N ASP A 21 0.31 6.11 9.78
CA ASP A 21 -0.58 7.27 9.58
C ASP A 21 -1.59 7.07 8.44
N PHE A 22 -1.36 6.09 7.55
CA PHE A 22 -2.30 5.72 6.47
C PHE A 22 -3.40 4.76 6.89
N GLU A 23 -3.39 4.20 8.11
CA GLU A 23 -4.40 3.25 8.60
C GLU A 23 -5.83 3.77 8.34
N ARG A 24 -6.11 5.00 8.78
CA ARG A 24 -7.44 5.59 8.64
C ARG A 24 -7.85 5.76 7.18
N ALA A 25 -6.91 6.05 6.31
CA ALA A 25 -7.16 6.19 4.88
C ALA A 25 -7.53 4.85 4.24
N ILE A 26 -6.79 3.81 4.58
CA ILE A 26 -6.97 2.45 4.11
C ILE A 26 -8.32 1.89 4.56
N GLU A 27 -8.72 2.12 5.81
CA GLU A 27 -10.05 1.73 6.31
C GLU A 27 -11.19 2.36 5.51
N LEU A 28 -11.08 3.65 5.18
CA LEU A 28 -12.08 4.37 4.40
C LEU A 28 -12.16 3.83 2.96
N LEU A 29 -11.02 3.57 2.32
CA LEU A 29 -10.97 2.97 0.98
C LEU A 29 -11.58 1.55 0.99
N ARG A 30 -11.32 0.76 2.03
CA ARG A 30 -11.90 -0.58 2.17
C ARG A 30 -13.42 -0.54 2.27
N SER A 31 -13.97 0.49 2.94
CA SER A 31 -15.43 0.69 3.02
C SER A 31 -16.09 0.98 1.65
N LYS A 32 -15.30 1.30 0.64
CA LYS A 32 -15.73 1.60 -0.74
C LYS A 32 -15.53 0.42 -1.71
N ASN A 33 -15.23 -0.78 -1.19
CA ASN A 33 -14.89 -1.97 -1.99
C ASN A 33 -13.65 -1.81 -2.88
N THR A 34 -12.76 -0.86 -2.56
CA THR A 34 -11.46 -0.74 -3.23
C THR A 34 -10.52 -1.83 -2.72
N HIS A 35 -9.86 -2.53 -3.65
CA HIS A 35 -8.81 -3.50 -3.35
C HIS A 35 -7.49 -2.79 -3.03
N ILE A 36 -6.86 -3.13 -1.92
CA ILE A 36 -5.73 -2.39 -1.37
C ILE A 36 -4.49 -3.28 -1.37
N THR A 37 -3.45 -2.83 -2.07
CA THR A 37 -2.11 -3.42 -2.04
C THR A 37 -1.17 -2.44 -1.36
N VAL A 38 -0.49 -2.87 -0.29
CA VAL A 38 0.57 -2.09 0.35
C VAL A 38 1.92 -2.68 -0.04
N VAL A 39 2.83 -1.80 -0.46
CA VAL A 39 4.21 -2.12 -0.82
C VAL A 39 5.13 -1.42 0.18
N SER A 40 5.91 -2.19 0.92
CA SER A 40 6.88 -1.67 1.91
C SER A 40 7.93 -2.74 2.21
N THR A 41 8.97 -2.41 2.96
CA THR A 41 9.98 -3.37 3.39
C THR A 41 9.53 -4.09 4.67
N GLU A 42 9.81 -5.39 4.79
CA GLU A 42 9.54 -6.12 6.03
C GLU A 42 10.23 -5.44 7.23
N GLY A 43 9.51 -5.30 8.35
CA GLY A 43 9.97 -4.57 9.54
C GLY A 43 9.77 -3.06 9.49
N MET A 44 9.49 -2.47 8.32
CA MET A 44 9.20 -1.04 8.16
C MET A 44 7.71 -0.73 8.05
N ILE A 45 6.86 -1.74 7.86
CA ILE A 45 5.41 -1.60 7.82
C ILE A 45 4.80 -1.60 9.23
N ALA A 46 3.95 -0.60 9.51
CA ALA A 46 3.12 -0.57 10.71
C ALA A 46 2.18 -1.77 10.76
N ARG A 47 2.00 -2.33 11.96
CA ARG A 47 1.23 -3.57 12.15
C ARG A 47 -0.24 -3.38 11.74
N GLU A 48 -0.79 -2.23 12.05
CA GLU A 48 -2.16 -1.80 11.76
C GLU A 48 -2.37 -1.74 10.24
N LEU A 49 -1.44 -1.11 9.52
CA LEU A 49 -1.45 -1.01 8.07
C LEU A 49 -1.39 -2.41 7.41
N ARG A 50 -0.53 -3.30 7.93
CA ARG A 50 -0.42 -4.69 7.46
C ARG A 50 -1.69 -5.50 7.67
N ASN A 51 -2.45 -5.23 8.74
CA ASN A 51 -3.71 -5.91 9.01
C ASN A 51 -4.89 -5.34 8.21
N ALA A 52 -4.80 -4.07 7.80
CA ALA A 52 -5.87 -3.37 7.11
C ALA A 52 -5.84 -3.53 5.57
N THR A 53 -4.70 -3.96 5.01
CA THR A 53 -4.51 -4.18 3.57
C THR A 53 -5.00 -5.56 3.09
N ASP A 54 -5.44 -5.66 1.85
CA ASP A 54 -5.84 -6.95 1.25
C ASP A 54 -4.61 -7.75 0.80
N GLN A 55 -3.61 -7.06 0.24
CA GLN A 55 -2.35 -7.64 -0.17
C GLN A 55 -1.18 -6.82 0.38
N TYR A 56 -0.12 -7.52 0.79
CA TYR A 56 1.17 -6.93 1.15
C TYR A 56 2.26 -7.49 0.21
N VAL A 57 3.11 -6.60 -0.30
CA VAL A 57 4.28 -6.94 -1.10
C VAL A 57 5.53 -6.42 -0.40
N ASP A 58 6.47 -7.30 -0.08
CA ASP A 58 7.79 -6.86 0.39
C ASP A 58 8.59 -6.33 -0.79
N LEU A 59 9.11 -5.11 -0.68
CA LEU A 59 10.04 -4.53 -1.66
C LEU A 59 11.27 -5.41 -1.86
N ASN A 60 11.69 -6.16 -0.84
CA ASN A 60 12.83 -7.09 -0.97
C ASN A 60 12.54 -8.23 -1.96
N ASP A 61 11.29 -8.70 -2.06
CA ASP A 61 10.90 -9.81 -2.94
C ASP A 61 11.00 -9.44 -4.43
N ILE A 62 10.86 -8.15 -4.74
CA ILE A 62 10.91 -7.62 -6.11
C ILE A 62 12.20 -6.84 -6.39
N ARG A 63 13.12 -6.77 -5.43
CA ARG A 63 14.34 -5.97 -5.49
C ARG A 63 15.14 -6.23 -6.77
N ASP A 64 15.37 -7.50 -7.10
CA ASP A 64 16.14 -7.93 -8.28
C ASP A 64 15.55 -7.41 -9.61
N GLN A 65 14.28 -7.00 -9.63
CA GLN A 65 13.57 -6.51 -10.82
C GLN A 65 13.56 -4.98 -10.91
N ILE A 66 13.64 -4.28 -9.77
CA ILE A 66 13.43 -2.82 -9.68
C ILE A 66 14.65 -2.05 -9.18
N GLU A 67 15.64 -2.74 -8.61
CA GLU A 67 16.82 -2.09 -8.09
C GLU A 67 17.60 -1.43 -9.22
N LYS A 68 18.15 -0.25 -8.92
CA LYS A 68 18.93 0.50 -9.89
C LYS A 68 20.17 -0.32 -10.22
N ALA A 69 20.28 -0.77 -11.47
CA ALA A 69 21.52 -1.36 -11.97
C ALA A 69 22.64 -0.33 -11.86
N GLU A 70 23.72 -0.69 -11.16
CA GLU A 70 24.97 0.05 -11.23
C GLU A 70 25.58 -0.16 -12.63
N TYR A 71 25.77 0.95 -13.36
CA TYR A 71 26.55 1.00 -14.60
C TYR A 71 27.99 1.43 -14.28
#